data_AF-A0A9P4QVT7-F1
#
_entry.id   AF-A0A9P4QVT7-F1
#
_cell.length_a   1.000
_cell.length_b   1.000
_cell.length_c   1.000
_cell.angle_alpha   90.00
_cell.angle_beta   90.00
_cell.angle_gamma   90.00
#
_symmetry.space_group_name_H-M   'P 1'
#
loop_
_entity.id
_entity.type
_entity.pdbx_description
1 polymer ?
#
loop_
_entity_poly.entity_id
_entity_poly.type
_entity_poly.pdbx_seq_one_letter_code
_entity_poly.pdbx_strand_id
1 'polypeptide(L)'
;MSPPLHQITKLQDLVYARLGLAENPRGIKVDTTKSVAEVYADASQFLLVAGFLEPLVAFKPYRFQQQAHRDSLPSWAYDWTEKELDIVNRYNAAGGTSQRVSITRYCNGCSKRVLYMTCPCIGTVGNGYSKRVLSMTGLSIGTVVIVNHKFSDHVLDSGLRSKMIMTDTLQAVRETVSREQTQQIVAEIRGVYQHFGLEGPGADIESLFTYHTISFGRFWCWWTHWVASLINMMDNAEVRSSNMNSPPPITNIAELLFRELPRSGANFPTTSGTRSGLLRLLDYRRVLPISGGQVPEDAVVDLADSLFRSAWGMRPAVLDTARVGYVPEGTEEGDEVVIFHGVKAPLVLRSATGGTYTIVGPTHVCGAMQGQLMSAGLSCVTWSIV
;
A
#
# COMPACT_ATOMS: atom_id res chain seq x y z
N MET A 1 -13.18 4.40 24.76
CA MET A 1 -12.88 3.02 25.20
C MET A 1 -13.27 2.09 24.07
N SER A 2 -12.31 1.42 23.45
CA SER A 2 -12.60 0.35 22.49
C SER A 2 -13.37 -0.75 23.23
N PRO A 3 -14.49 -1.26 22.69
CA PRO A 3 -15.22 -2.34 23.34
C PRO A 3 -14.30 -3.58 23.45
N PRO A 4 -14.39 -4.34 24.56
CA PRO A 4 -13.58 -5.55 24.71
C PRO A 4 -13.94 -6.54 23.59
N LEU A 5 -12.92 -7.00 22.87
CA LEU A 5 -13.01 -8.02 21.81
C LEU A 5 -13.51 -9.39 22.32
N HIS A 6 -13.72 -9.54 23.62
CA HIS A 6 -14.13 -10.78 24.27
C HIS A 6 -15.66 -10.88 24.37
N GLN A 7 -16.34 -11.06 23.23
CA GLN A 7 -17.66 -11.73 23.09
C GLN A 7 -18.25 -11.61 21.67
N ILE A 8 -17.42 -11.52 20.62
CA ILE A 8 -17.93 -11.52 19.25
C ILE A 8 -18.13 -12.98 18.81
N THR A 9 -19.37 -13.45 18.87
CA THR A 9 -19.73 -14.82 18.47
C THR A 9 -19.90 -14.93 16.94
N LYS A 10 -20.20 -13.83 16.24
CA LYS A 10 -20.34 -13.76 14.77
C LYS A 10 -19.61 -12.54 14.18
N LEU A 11 -18.88 -12.73 13.07
CA LEU A 11 -18.12 -11.64 12.40
C LEU A 11 -18.99 -10.46 11.91
N GLN A 12 -20.30 -10.67 11.72
CA GLN A 12 -21.25 -9.63 11.35
C GLN A 12 -21.45 -8.61 12.47
N ASP A 13 -21.32 -9.04 13.73
CA ASP A 13 -21.52 -8.21 14.91
C ASP A 13 -20.44 -7.13 15.04
N LEU A 14 -19.29 -7.29 14.36
CA LEU A 14 -18.25 -6.26 14.28
C LEU A 14 -18.79 -4.96 13.65
N VAL A 15 -19.55 -5.09 12.56
CA VAL A 15 -20.14 -3.95 11.85
C VAL A 15 -21.25 -3.32 12.69
N TYR A 16 -22.15 -4.14 13.24
CA TYR A 16 -23.25 -3.64 14.05
C TYR A 16 -22.79 -3.02 15.37
N ALA A 17 -21.75 -3.56 16.00
CA ALA A 17 -21.15 -2.96 17.19
C ALA A 17 -20.52 -1.60 16.85
N ARG A 18 -19.76 -1.50 15.76
CA ARG A 18 -19.14 -0.24 15.34
C ARG A 18 -20.18 0.81 14.91
N LEU A 19 -21.24 0.42 14.21
CA LEU A 19 -22.33 1.31 13.82
C LEU A 19 -23.28 1.67 14.98
N GLY A 20 -23.47 0.75 15.93
CA GLY A 20 -24.28 0.98 17.13
C GLY A 20 -23.62 1.95 18.13
N LEU A 21 -22.30 2.13 18.03
CA LEU A 21 -21.55 3.18 18.72
C LEU A 21 -21.69 4.56 18.06
N ALA A 22 -22.19 4.64 16.82
CA ALA A 22 -22.44 5.91 16.15
C ALA A 22 -23.79 6.49 16.61
N GLU A 23 -23.82 7.77 17.00
CA GLU A 23 -25.05 8.45 17.39
C GLU A 23 -26.01 8.54 16.18
N ASN A 24 -27.07 7.72 16.16
CA ASN A 24 -28.08 7.58 15.10
C ASN A 24 -27.64 6.86 13.81
N PRO A 25 -27.53 5.52 13.79
CA PRO A 25 -27.31 4.77 12.56
C PRO A 25 -28.60 4.72 11.71
N ARG A 26 -28.97 5.83 11.08
CA ARG A 26 -30.04 5.86 10.09
C ARG A 26 -29.53 5.14 8.82
N GLY A 27 -29.98 3.91 8.58
CA GLY A 27 -29.83 3.27 7.26
C GLY A 27 -29.40 1.80 7.25
N ILE A 28 -28.78 1.28 8.32
CA ILE A 28 -28.37 -0.13 8.41
C ILE A 28 -29.15 -0.79 9.55
N LYS A 29 -30.14 -1.62 9.19
CA LYS A 29 -30.88 -2.45 10.16
C LYS A 29 -30.11 -3.75 10.37
N VAL A 30 -30.05 -4.20 11.62
CA VAL A 30 -29.47 -5.50 11.97
C VAL A 30 -30.27 -6.59 11.27
N ASP A 31 -29.59 -7.37 10.45
CA ASP A 31 -30.13 -8.51 9.74
C ASP A 31 -29.15 -9.67 9.84
N THR A 32 -29.52 -10.69 10.62
CA THR A 32 -28.70 -11.88 10.87
C THR A 32 -28.86 -12.95 9.81
N THR A 33 -29.72 -12.74 8.81
CA THR A 33 -29.93 -13.67 7.69
C THR A 33 -28.91 -13.48 6.56
N LYS A 34 -28.29 -12.30 6.51
CA LYS A 34 -27.25 -11.96 5.53
C LYS A 34 -25.95 -12.71 5.82
N SER A 35 -25.17 -12.95 4.78
CA SER A 35 -23.77 -13.38 4.91
C SER A 35 -22.88 -12.25 5.45
N VAL A 36 -21.69 -12.59 5.95
CA VAL A 36 -20.67 -11.59 6.37
C VAL A 36 -20.35 -10.64 5.22
N ALA A 37 -20.17 -11.19 4.01
CA ALA A 37 -19.84 -10.41 2.83
C ALA A 37 -20.92 -9.39 2.46
N GLU A 38 -22.20 -9.77 2.57
CA GLU A 38 -23.31 -8.85 2.33
C GLU A 38 -23.40 -7.74 3.36
N VAL A 39 -23.18 -8.04 4.64
CA VAL A 39 -23.16 -7.04 5.72
C VAL A 39 -22.03 -6.04 5.49
N TYR A 40 -20.83 -6.53 5.15
CA TYR A 40 -19.65 -5.69 4.91
C TYR A 40 -19.81 -4.83 3.66
N ALA A 41 -20.37 -5.40 2.58
CA ALA A 41 -20.68 -4.67 1.37
C ALA A 41 -21.81 -3.64 1.56
N ASP A 42 -22.83 -3.93 2.39
CA ASP A 42 -23.89 -2.97 2.73
C ASP A 42 -23.33 -1.79 3.53
N ALA A 43 -22.49 -2.07 4.54
CA ALA A 43 -21.86 -1.02 5.34
C ALA A 43 -20.91 -0.16 4.50
N SER A 44 -20.09 -0.78 3.65
CA SER A 44 -19.21 -0.06 2.73
C SER A 44 -20.00 0.78 1.74
N GLN A 45 -21.07 0.23 1.16
CA GLN A 45 -21.95 0.98 0.25
C GLN A 45 -22.53 2.22 0.94
N PHE A 46 -23.02 2.06 2.17
CA PHE A 46 -23.58 3.17 2.95
C PHE A 46 -22.55 4.29 3.15
N LEU A 47 -21.33 3.94 3.57
CA LEU A 47 -20.24 4.91 3.77
C LEU A 47 -19.85 5.63 2.47
N LEU A 48 -19.62 4.87 1.39
CA LEU A 48 -19.18 5.42 0.11
C LEU A 48 -20.23 6.36 -0.50
N VAL A 49 -21.52 6.01 -0.43
CA VAL A 49 -22.61 6.86 -0.93
C VAL A 49 -22.80 8.10 -0.06
N ALA A 50 -22.52 8.01 1.24
CA ALA A 50 -22.50 9.17 2.14
C ALA A 50 -21.24 10.05 1.97
N GLY A 51 -20.24 9.59 1.21
CA GLY A 51 -19.03 10.35 0.90
C GLY A 51 -17.79 10.01 1.70
N PHE A 52 -17.88 9.01 2.57
CA PHE A 52 -16.73 8.50 3.31
C PHE A 52 -15.94 7.55 2.41
N LEU A 53 -14.95 8.10 1.70
CA LEU A 53 -14.12 7.38 0.73
C LEU A 53 -12.82 6.82 1.35
N GLU A 54 -12.56 7.12 2.62
CA GLU A 54 -11.45 6.55 3.39
C GLU A 54 -11.33 5.02 3.32
N PRO A 55 -12.44 4.24 3.31
CA PRO A 55 -12.32 2.79 3.22
C PRO A 55 -11.67 2.29 1.93
N LEU A 56 -11.70 3.06 0.84
CA LEU A 56 -11.04 2.69 -0.44
C LEU A 56 -9.52 2.77 -0.37
N VAL A 57 -8.99 3.61 0.53
CA VAL A 57 -7.55 3.83 0.71
C VAL A 57 -7.03 3.21 2.00
N ALA A 58 -7.89 2.50 2.74
CA ALA A 58 -7.49 1.74 3.92
C ALA A 58 -6.70 0.50 3.45
N PHE A 59 -5.39 0.66 3.43
CA PHE A 59 -4.45 -0.30 2.88
C PHE A 59 -3.69 -0.99 3.99
N LYS A 60 -3.78 -2.32 4.03
CA LYS A 60 -2.75 -3.14 4.65
C LYS A 60 -2.35 -4.22 3.65
N PRO A 61 -1.11 -4.25 3.19
CA PRO A 61 -0.73 -4.99 2.01
C PRO A 61 -0.54 -6.50 2.22
N TYR A 62 -0.29 -6.93 3.46
CA TYR A 62 -0.11 -8.35 3.76
C TYR A 62 -1.42 -9.04 4.06
N ARG A 63 -2.04 -9.50 2.97
CA ARG A 63 -3.37 -10.09 2.96
C ARG A 63 -3.36 -11.56 2.50
N PHE A 64 -2.23 -12.26 2.63
CA PHE A 64 -2.06 -13.66 2.19
C PHE A 64 -2.84 -14.70 2.99
N GLN A 65 -3.34 -14.40 4.20
CA GLN A 65 -3.90 -15.44 5.09
C GLN A 65 -5.42 -15.52 5.19
N GLN A 66 -6.20 -14.65 4.52
CA GLN A 66 -7.68 -14.69 4.62
C GLN A 66 -8.40 -14.73 3.26
N GLN A 67 -7.91 -15.54 2.33
CA GLN A 67 -8.52 -15.72 1.00
C GLN A 67 -9.99 -16.18 1.05
N ALA A 68 -10.35 -17.11 1.94
CA ALA A 68 -11.66 -17.77 1.91
C ALA A 68 -12.87 -16.84 2.12
N HIS A 69 -12.73 -15.74 2.87
CA HIS A 69 -13.83 -14.79 3.09
C HIS A 69 -13.96 -13.73 1.98
N ARG A 70 -12.88 -13.52 1.21
CA ARG A 70 -12.73 -12.41 0.26
C ARG A 70 -13.23 -12.70 -1.15
N ASP A 71 -13.20 -13.95 -1.59
CA ASP A 71 -13.71 -14.30 -2.92
C ASP A 71 -15.21 -13.96 -3.10
N SER A 72 -15.90 -13.69 -1.98
CA SER A 72 -17.30 -13.26 -1.94
C SER A 72 -17.51 -11.74 -1.79
N LEU A 73 -16.46 -10.96 -1.50
CA LEU A 73 -16.55 -9.51 -1.29
C LEU A 73 -16.24 -8.75 -2.58
N PRO A 74 -17.01 -7.69 -2.92
CA PRO A 74 -16.61 -6.72 -3.93
C PRO A 74 -15.24 -6.10 -3.60
N SER A 75 -14.42 -5.81 -4.61
CA SER A 75 -13.06 -5.28 -4.39
C SER A 75 -13.02 -3.90 -3.70
N TRP A 76 -14.14 -3.17 -3.76
CA TRP A 76 -14.33 -1.89 -3.10
C TRP A 76 -14.91 -1.99 -1.68
N ALA A 77 -15.36 -3.17 -1.25
CA ALA A 77 -15.93 -3.36 0.07
C ALA A 77 -14.81 -3.45 1.12
N TYR A 78 -14.99 -2.72 2.22
CA TYR A 78 -14.06 -2.73 3.34
C TYR A 78 -14.20 -4.02 4.15
N ASP A 79 -13.06 -4.58 4.55
CA ASP A 79 -12.99 -5.75 5.42
C ASP A 79 -12.98 -5.30 6.89
N TRP A 80 -14.10 -5.51 7.58
CA TRP A 80 -14.29 -5.01 8.94
C TRP A 80 -13.63 -5.87 10.03
N THR A 81 -13.03 -7.00 9.67
CA THR A 81 -12.17 -7.75 10.58
C THR A 81 -10.88 -6.99 10.90
N GLU A 82 -10.55 -5.98 10.09
CA GLU A 82 -9.36 -5.16 10.25
C GLU A 82 -9.52 -4.19 11.45
N LYS A 83 -8.51 -4.18 12.32
CA LYS A 83 -8.55 -3.47 13.61
C LYS A 83 -8.53 -1.94 13.46
N GLU A 84 -7.92 -1.40 12.40
CA GLU A 84 -7.73 0.04 12.22
C GLU A 84 -7.73 0.44 10.74
N LEU A 85 -8.40 1.56 10.44
CA LEU A 85 -8.26 2.27 9.18
C LEU A 85 -6.95 3.08 9.28
N ASP A 86 -5.82 2.53 8.84
CA ASP A 86 -4.63 3.35 8.61
C ASP A 86 -4.87 4.18 7.34
N ILE A 87 -5.52 5.32 7.54
CA ILE A 87 -5.94 6.19 6.45
C ILE A 87 -4.72 6.96 5.97
N VAL A 88 -4.55 7.00 4.66
CA VAL A 88 -3.55 7.84 4.02
C VAL A 88 -3.98 9.32 4.05
N ASN A 89 -4.16 9.86 5.26
CA ASN A 89 -4.69 11.21 5.53
C ASN A 89 -3.72 12.33 5.14
N ARG A 90 -2.44 12.00 4.90
CA ARG A 90 -1.40 12.96 4.52
C ARG A 90 -1.42 13.35 3.03
N TYR A 91 -2.23 12.66 2.23
CA TYR A 91 -2.33 12.90 0.79
C TYR A 91 -3.68 13.50 0.41
N ASN A 92 -3.67 14.22 -0.71
CA ASN A 92 -4.84 14.82 -1.31
C ASN A 92 -4.76 14.69 -2.85
N ALA A 93 -4.62 13.46 -3.34
CA ALA A 93 -4.43 13.19 -4.77
C ALA A 93 -5.57 13.73 -5.63
N ALA A 94 -6.81 13.66 -5.14
CA ALA A 94 -8.00 14.20 -5.81
C ALA A 94 -8.11 15.74 -5.77
N GLY A 95 -7.21 16.44 -5.07
CA GLY A 95 -7.21 17.90 -4.97
C GLY A 95 -8.53 18.44 -4.41
N GLY A 96 -9.10 19.45 -5.09
CA GLY A 96 -10.38 20.06 -4.70
C GLY A 96 -11.62 19.37 -5.28
N THR A 97 -11.49 18.19 -5.90
CA THR A 97 -12.64 17.55 -6.55
C THR A 97 -13.63 16.96 -5.56
N SER A 98 -14.92 17.15 -5.83
CA SER A 98 -15.99 16.52 -5.06
C SER A 98 -16.24 15.10 -5.54
N GLN A 99 -16.53 14.20 -4.61
CA GLN A 99 -16.86 12.80 -4.87
C GLN A 99 -17.94 12.64 -5.95
N ARG A 100 -17.77 11.63 -6.81
CA ARG A 100 -18.76 11.23 -7.82
C ARG A 100 -18.87 9.72 -7.80
N VAL A 101 -19.72 9.25 -6.89
CA VAL A 101 -19.90 7.83 -6.57
C VAL A 101 -21.36 7.45 -6.72
N SER A 102 -21.61 6.31 -7.35
CA SER A 102 -22.91 5.65 -7.28
C SER A 102 -22.72 4.13 -7.23
N ILE A 103 -23.65 3.41 -6.60
CA ILE A 103 -23.61 1.95 -6.55
C ILE A 103 -24.90 1.42 -7.18
N THR A 104 -24.75 0.53 -8.15
CA THR A 104 -25.86 -0.12 -8.85
C THR A 104 -25.88 -1.61 -8.53
N ARG A 105 -27.07 -2.14 -8.22
CA ARG A 105 -27.28 -3.57 -7.98
C ARG A 105 -27.86 -4.23 -9.24
N TYR A 106 -27.30 -5.38 -9.59
CA TYR A 106 -27.75 -6.22 -10.70
C TYR A 106 -28.24 -7.56 -10.17
N CYS A 107 -29.28 -8.11 -10.79
CA CYS A 107 -29.67 -9.47 -10.49
C CYS A 107 -28.83 -10.47 -11.29
N ASN A 108 -28.30 -11.49 -10.61
CA ASN A 108 -27.44 -12.51 -11.22
C ASN A 108 -28.14 -13.31 -12.32
N GLY A 109 -29.46 -13.52 -12.21
CA GLY A 109 -30.20 -14.35 -13.17
C GLY A 109 -30.50 -13.67 -14.51
N CYS A 110 -30.43 -12.34 -14.59
CA CYS A 110 -30.85 -11.63 -15.81
C CYS A 110 -29.97 -10.43 -16.19
N SER A 111 -28.95 -10.10 -15.39
CA SER A 111 -28.11 -8.91 -15.57
C SER A 111 -28.88 -7.59 -15.69
N LYS A 112 -30.17 -7.57 -15.31
CA LYS A 112 -30.98 -6.34 -15.30
C LYS A 112 -30.70 -5.56 -14.04
N ARG A 113 -30.68 -4.24 -14.19
CA ARG A 113 -30.59 -3.28 -13.09
C ARG A 113 -31.79 -3.46 -12.18
N VAL A 114 -31.55 -3.70 -10.90
CA VAL A 114 -32.62 -3.81 -9.89
C VAL A 114 -32.99 -2.40 -9.46
N LEU A 115 -33.87 -1.76 -10.23
CA LEU A 115 -34.42 -0.45 -9.89
C LEU A 115 -35.54 -0.55 -8.83
N TYR A 116 -36.21 -1.70 -8.76
CA TYR A 116 -37.31 -2.00 -7.83
C TYR A 116 -37.31 -3.50 -7.49
N MET A 117 -37.91 -3.89 -6.35
CA MET A 117 -38.03 -5.29 -5.85
C MET A 117 -38.78 -6.26 -6.79
N THR A 118 -39.04 -5.89 -8.04
CA THR A 118 -39.94 -6.59 -8.98
C THR A 118 -39.22 -7.45 -10.02
N CYS A 119 -37.90 -7.75 -9.90
CA CYS A 119 -37.36 -8.76 -10.83
C CYS A 119 -38.04 -10.11 -10.53
N PRO A 120 -38.68 -10.77 -11.52
CA PRO A 120 -39.26 -12.10 -11.34
C PRO A 120 -38.23 -13.13 -10.84
N CYS A 121 -36.96 -12.87 -11.13
CA CYS A 121 -35.81 -13.68 -10.76
C CYS A 121 -35.39 -13.58 -9.27
N ILE A 122 -35.97 -12.66 -8.50
CA ILE A 122 -35.66 -12.46 -7.07
C ILE A 122 -36.49 -13.40 -6.17
N GLY A 123 -37.57 -14.03 -6.69
CA GLY A 123 -38.52 -14.83 -5.90
C GLY A 123 -38.23 -16.33 -5.81
N THR A 124 -37.34 -16.87 -6.63
CA THR A 124 -36.99 -18.30 -6.63
C THR A 124 -35.72 -18.56 -5.81
N VAL A 125 -35.94 -18.76 -4.51
CA VAL A 125 -35.15 -19.57 -3.55
C VAL A 125 -33.64 -19.72 -3.82
N GLY A 126 -32.83 -19.03 -3.00
CA GLY A 126 -31.52 -19.50 -2.54
C GLY A 126 -30.28 -19.05 -3.34
N ASN A 127 -29.47 -18.18 -2.74
CA ASN A 127 -28.03 -18.00 -3.01
C ASN A 127 -27.56 -17.24 -4.27
N GLY A 128 -28.26 -16.19 -4.70
CA GLY A 128 -27.75 -15.31 -5.77
C GLY A 128 -27.33 -13.92 -5.28
N TYR A 129 -26.10 -13.76 -4.76
CA TYR A 129 -25.51 -12.46 -4.41
C TYR A 129 -25.73 -11.42 -5.51
N SER A 130 -26.63 -10.44 -5.34
CA SER A 130 -26.84 -9.42 -6.38
C SER A 130 -25.51 -8.72 -6.70
N LYS A 131 -24.96 -8.89 -7.91
CA LYS A 131 -23.71 -8.22 -8.32
C LYS A 131 -23.85 -6.71 -8.08
N ARG A 132 -22.94 -6.16 -7.29
CA ARG A 132 -22.92 -4.72 -6.95
C ARG A 132 -21.78 -4.06 -7.69
N VAL A 133 -22.10 -3.04 -8.48
CA VAL A 133 -21.12 -2.29 -9.25
C VAL A 133 -21.02 -0.90 -8.68
N LEU A 134 -19.82 -0.54 -8.24
CA LEU A 134 -19.46 0.81 -7.82
C LEU A 134 -19.01 1.59 -9.05
N SER A 135 -19.72 2.64 -9.40
CA SER A 135 -19.35 3.56 -10.46
C SER A 135 -18.68 4.80 -9.88
N MET A 136 -17.44 5.07 -10.29
CA MET A 136 -16.66 6.22 -9.84
C MET A 136 -16.08 6.99 -11.01
N THR A 137 -16.11 8.32 -10.94
CA THR A 137 -15.45 9.19 -11.91
C THR A 137 -14.07 9.61 -11.40
N GLY A 138 -13.10 9.66 -12.31
CA GLY A 138 -11.70 9.90 -11.98
C GLY A 138 -10.84 10.23 -13.20
N LEU A 139 -9.54 10.32 -12.97
CA LEU A 139 -8.52 10.60 -13.97
C LEU A 139 -7.55 9.42 -14.03
N SER A 140 -7.39 8.82 -15.23
CA SER A 140 -6.31 7.87 -15.49
C SER A 140 -4.99 8.62 -15.53
N ILE A 141 -3.99 8.15 -14.76
CA ILE A 141 -2.65 8.77 -14.70
C ILE A 141 -1.56 7.87 -15.30
N GLY A 142 -1.95 6.72 -15.83
CA GLY A 142 -1.10 5.84 -16.61
C GLY A 142 -1.37 4.35 -16.35
N THR A 143 -0.80 3.53 -17.20
CA THR A 143 -0.80 2.07 -17.10
C THR A 143 0.54 1.60 -16.56
N VAL A 144 0.55 0.60 -15.68
CA VAL A 144 1.77 -0.02 -15.17
C VAL A 144 2.49 -0.76 -16.30
N VAL A 145 3.73 -0.39 -16.59
CA VAL A 145 4.55 -0.99 -17.67
C VAL A 145 5.78 -1.72 -17.17
N ILE A 146 6.22 -1.41 -15.94
CA ILE A 146 7.33 -2.09 -15.28
C ILE A 146 6.95 -2.25 -13.83
N VAL A 147 7.12 -3.46 -13.30
CA VAL A 147 7.05 -3.75 -11.87
C VAL A 147 8.32 -4.42 -11.41
N ASN A 148 8.74 -4.13 -10.17
CA ASN A 148 9.92 -4.75 -9.57
C ASN A 148 9.55 -5.76 -8.49
N HIS A 149 10.49 -6.48 -7.90
CA HIS A 149 10.26 -7.50 -6.87
C HIS A 149 9.31 -7.04 -5.76
N LYS A 150 8.56 -8.00 -5.24
CA LYS A 150 7.64 -7.78 -4.14
C LYS A 150 8.43 -7.43 -2.88
N PHE A 151 7.87 -6.56 -2.05
CA PHE A 151 8.46 -6.29 -0.74
C PHE A 151 8.60 -7.57 0.09
N SER A 152 7.60 -8.47 0.05
CA SER A 152 7.65 -9.75 0.75
C SER A 152 8.82 -10.64 0.36
N ASP A 153 9.07 -10.77 -0.95
CA ASP A 153 10.20 -11.54 -1.46
C ASP A 153 11.51 -10.99 -0.89
N HIS A 154 11.73 -9.67 -0.99
CA HIS A 154 12.94 -9.03 -0.45
C HIS A 154 13.10 -9.20 1.06
N VAL A 155 12.01 -9.12 1.83
CA VAL A 155 12.06 -9.30 3.28
C VAL A 155 12.41 -10.76 3.63
N LEU A 156 11.81 -11.73 2.96
CA LEU A 156 12.13 -13.15 3.16
C LEU A 156 13.57 -13.48 2.76
N ASP A 157 14.03 -12.96 1.62
CA ASP A 157 15.39 -13.18 1.12
C ASP A 157 16.46 -12.61 2.07
N SER A 158 16.17 -11.50 2.76
CA SER A 158 17.06 -10.92 3.77
C SER A 158 17.10 -11.68 5.12
N GLY A 159 16.32 -12.76 5.25
CA GLY A 159 16.20 -13.55 6.48
C GLY A 159 15.36 -12.87 7.58
N LEU A 160 14.62 -11.81 7.26
CA LEU A 160 13.63 -11.24 8.17
C LEU A 160 12.38 -12.15 8.21
N ARG A 161 11.72 -12.22 9.37
CA ARG A 161 10.61 -13.18 9.57
C ARG A 161 9.29 -12.68 8.99
N SER A 162 8.46 -13.62 8.56
CA SER A 162 7.06 -13.35 8.16
C SER A 162 6.21 -12.69 9.25
N LYS A 163 6.58 -12.78 10.53
CA LYS A 163 5.87 -12.05 11.59
C LYS A 163 6.08 -10.54 11.49
N MET A 164 7.28 -10.08 11.16
CA MET A 164 7.59 -8.64 10.99
C MET A 164 6.78 -8.03 9.85
N ILE A 165 6.67 -8.80 8.78
CA ILE A 165 5.76 -8.57 7.67
C ILE A 165 4.31 -8.38 8.15
N MET A 166 3.81 -9.23 9.03
CA MET A 166 2.40 -9.16 9.47
C MET A 166 2.13 -8.03 10.46
N THR A 167 3.15 -7.64 11.25
CA THR A 167 3.00 -6.63 12.29
C THR A 167 3.42 -5.23 11.87
N ASP A 168 3.96 -5.06 10.65
CA ASP A 168 4.49 -3.78 10.15
C ASP A 168 5.53 -3.14 11.09
N THR A 169 6.30 -3.97 11.81
CA THR A 169 7.31 -3.49 12.76
C THR A 169 8.47 -4.47 12.84
N LEU A 170 9.68 -3.91 12.89
CA LEU A 170 10.94 -4.64 13.08
C LEU A 170 11.15 -5.05 14.53
N GLN A 171 10.44 -4.43 15.49
CA GLN A 171 10.57 -4.68 16.93
C GLN A 171 10.13 -6.09 17.37
N ALA A 172 9.52 -6.87 16.48
CA ALA A 172 8.85 -8.11 16.82
C ALA A 172 9.77 -9.28 17.24
N VAL A 173 11.10 -9.16 17.15
CA VAL A 173 12.02 -10.29 17.39
C VAL A 173 13.39 -9.84 17.93
N ARG A 174 13.72 -10.25 19.16
CA ARG A 174 15.10 -10.31 19.65
C ARG A 174 15.73 -11.62 19.19
N GLU A 175 16.74 -11.53 18.33
CA GLU A 175 17.42 -12.71 17.79
C GLU A 175 18.92 -12.51 17.77
N THR A 176 19.64 -13.53 18.21
CA THR A 176 21.08 -13.62 18.01
C THR A 176 21.36 -14.18 16.62
N VAL A 177 22.12 -13.44 15.82
CA VAL A 177 22.58 -13.88 14.50
C VAL A 177 23.89 -14.66 14.69
N SER A 178 24.02 -15.83 14.06
CA SER A 178 25.27 -16.60 14.16
C SER A 178 26.43 -15.86 13.48
N ARG A 179 27.68 -16.20 13.83
CA ARG A 179 28.87 -15.62 13.17
C ARG A 179 28.89 -15.90 11.66
N GLU A 180 28.47 -17.09 11.25
CA GLU A 180 28.37 -17.49 9.85
C GLU A 180 27.32 -16.66 9.10
N GLN A 181 26.11 -16.52 9.68
CA GLN A 181 25.06 -15.66 9.12
C GLN A 181 25.50 -14.20 9.04
N THR A 182 26.23 -13.71 10.04
CA THR A 182 26.80 -12.36 10.04
C THR A 182 27.73 -12.18 8.83
N GLN A 183 28.65 -13.12 8.61
CA GLN A 183 29.58 -13.08 7.47
C GLN A 183 28.85 -13.12 6.12
N GLN A 184 27.79 -13.93 6.00
CA GLN A 184 26.97 -13.98 4.80
C GLN A 184 26.29 -12.64 4.53
N ILE A 185 25.61 -12.06 5.53
CA ILE A 185 24.91 -10.77 5.39
C ILE A 185 25.91 -9.65 5.03
N VAL A 186 27.09 -9.64 5.66
CA VAL A 186 28.15 -8.67 5.32
C VAL A 186 28.60 -8.83 3.87
N ALA A 187 28.76 -10.06 3.38
CA ALA A 187 29.15 -10.33 2.00
C ALA A 187 28.09 -9.85 1.01
N GLU A 188 26.80 -10.07 1.30
CA GLU A 188 25.67 -9.58 0.48
C GLU A 188 25.66 -8.05 0.39
N ILE A 189 25.74 -7.35 1.51
CA ILE A 189 25.80 -5.87 1.54
C ILE A 189 26.99 -5.36 0.73
N ARG A 190 28.18 -5.98 0.89
CA ARG A 190 29.37 -5.60 0.12
C ARG A 190 29.20 -5.86 -1.38
N GLY A 191 28.52 -6.95 -1.76
CA GLY A 191 28.19 -7.25 -3.15
C GLY A 191 27.36 -6.14 -3.80
N VAL A 192 26.33 -5.64 -3.09
CA VAL A 192 25.53 -4.49 -3.56
C VAL A 192 26.40 -3.25 -3.74
N TYR A 193 27.26 -2.94 -2.78
CA TYR A 193 28.15 -1.76 -2.87
C TYR A 193 29.12 -1.86 -4.05
N GLN A 194 29.73 -3.03 -4.25
CA GLN A 194 30.62 -3.29 -5.38
C GLN A 194 29.89 -3.15 -6.71
N HIS A 195 28.66 -3.65 -6.82
CA HIS A 195 27.84 -3.52 -8.03
C HIS A 195 27.61 -2.05 -8.42
N PHE A 196 27.44 -1.16 -7.44
CA PHE A 196 27.28 0.29 -7.67
C PHE A 196 28.61 1.07 -7.64
N GLY A 197 29.77 0.40 -7.61
CA GLY A 197 31.08 1.05 -7.56
C GLY A 197 31.31 1.90 -6.30
N LEU A 198 30.63 1.57 -5.20
CA LEU A 198 30.75 2.27 -3.93
C LEU A 198 31.89 1.67 -3.10
N GLU A 199 32.63 2.51 -2.38
CA GLU A 199 33.56 2.03 -1.35
C GLU A 199 32.76 1.24 -0.31
N GLY A 200 33.13 -0.04 -0.16
CA GLY A 200 32.46 -0.94 0.77
C GLY A 200 32.50 -0.38 2.19
N PRO A 201 31.44 -0.54 2.99
CA PRO A 201 31.49 -0.03 4.35
C PRO A 201 32.55 -0.84 5.11
N GLY A 202 33.50 -0.16 5.73
CA GLY A 202 34.60 -0.79 6.46
C GLY A 202 34.14 -1.46 7.75
N ALA A 203 34.70 -1.05 8.89
CA ALA A 203 34.27 -1.54 10.22
C ALA A 203 32.80 -1.21 10.54
N ASP A 204 32.19 -0.29 9.78
CA ASP A 204 30.85 0.22 10.03
C ASP A 204 29.73 -0.82 9.81
N ILE A 205 29.88 -1.77 8.86
CA ILE A 205 28.89 -2.87 8.72
C ILE A 205 28.89 -3.76 9.97
N GLU A 206 30.06 -4.05 10.54
CA GLU A 206 30.14 -4.96 11.69
C GLU A 206 29.43 -4.36 12.91
N SER A 207 29.43 -3.03 13.02
CA SER A 207 28.67 -2.31 14.05
C SER A 207 27.15 -2.48 13.94
N LEU A 208 26.62 -2.88 12.78
CA LEU A 208 25.17 -3.13 12.62
C LEU A 208 24.71 -4.34 13.45
N PHE A 209 25.62 -5.25 13.82
CA PHE A 209 25.29 -6.44 14.59
C PHE A 209 25.41 -6.22 16.10
N THR A 210 25.78 -5.02 16.55
CA THR A 210 25.82 -4.68 17.99
C THR A 210 24.46 -4.25 18.53
N TYR A 211 23.47 -4.00 17.66
CA TYR A 211 22.12 -3.65 18.07
C TYR A 211 21.34 -4.89 18.51
N HIS A 212 20.79 -4.85 19.73
CA HIS A 212 20.07 -5.99 20.31
C HIS A 212 18.55 -5.84 20.26
N THR A 213 18.05 -4.62 20.03
CA THR A 213 16.61 -4.32 19.93
C THR A 213 15.99 -4.79 18.61
N ILE A 214 16.73 -4.68 17.51
CA ILE A 214 16.31 -5.12 16.16
C ILE A 214 17.46 -5.83 15.44
N SER A 215 17.13 -6.71 14.48
CA SER A 215 18.13 -7.37 13.62
C SER A 215 18.65 -6.39 12.55
N PHE A 216 19.39 -5.37 12.98
CA PHE A 216 19.77 -4.24 12.15
C PHE A 216 20.61 -4.66 10.92
N GLY A 217 21.48 -5.66 11.07
CA GLY A 217 22.21 -6.23 9.93
C GLY A 217 21.29 -6.79 8.84
N ARG A 218 20.25 -7.55 9.20
CA ARG A 218 19.27 -8.07 8.23
C ARG A 218 18.40 -6.96 7.63
N PHE A 219 17.97 -6.02 8.46
CA PHE A 219 17.27 -4.82 7.99
C PHE A 219 18.11 -4.05 6.97
N TRP A 220 19.40 -3.85 7.22
CA TRP A 220 20.26 -3.10 6.31
C TRP A 220 20.52 -3.87 5.01
N CYS A 221 20.67 -5.20 5.08
CA CYS A 221 20.72 -6.04 3.88
C CYS A 221 19.45 -5.83 3.04
N TRP A 222 18.27 -6.01 3.64
CA TRP A 222 16.99 -5.73 2.99
C TRP A 222 16.95 -4.32 2.37
N TRP A 223 17.30 -3.30 3.15
CA TRP A 223 17.27 -1.89 2.72
C TRP A 223 18.15 -1.66 1.49
N THR A 224 19.40 -2.14 1.51
CA THR A 224 20.32 -1.97 0.38
C THR A 224 19.84 -2.68 -0.88
N HIS A 225 19.31 -3.90 -0.75
CA HIS A 225 18.70 -4.61 -1.87
C HIS A 225 17.47 -3.89 -2.41
N TRP A 226 16.60 -3.38 -1.54
CA TRP A 226 15.40 -2.64 -1.92
C TRP A 226 15.73 -1.35 -2.67
N VAL A 227 16.66 -0.55 -2.15
CA VAL A 227 17.12 0.69 -2.77
C VAL A 227 17.84 0.42 -4.10
N ALA A 228 18.70 -0.60 -4.15
CA ALA A 228 19.35 -1.04 -5.38
C ALA A 228 18.33 -1.42 -6.46
N SER A 229 17.31 -2.17 -6.05
CA SER A 229 16.20 -2.59 -6.91
C SER A 229 15.48 -1.37 -7.52
N LEU A 230 15.19 -0.34 -6.72
CA LEU A 230 14.62 0.92 -7.21
C LEU A 230 15.50 1.63 -8.24
N ILE A 231 16.81 1.74 -7.96
CA ILE A 231 17.76 2.39 -8.86
C ILE A 231 17.82 1.65 -10.20
N ASN A 232 17.98 0.32 -10.16
CA ASN A 232 18.03 -0.52 -11.36
C ASN A 232 16.72 -0.46 -12.17
N MET A 233 15.57 -0.40 -11.51
CA MET A 233 14.29 -0.23 -12.19
C MET A 233 14.22 1.10 -12.94
N MET A 234 14.70 2.19 -12.33
CA MET A 234 14.75 3.47 -13.02
C MET A 234 15.68 3.40 -14.23
N ASP A 235 16.89 2.87 -14.07
CA ASP A 235 17.85 2.71 -15.18
C ASP A 235 17.23 1.94 -16.35
N ASN A 236 16.50 0.87 -16.06
CA ASN A 236 15.79 0.10 -17.08
C ASN A 236 14.63 0.88 -17.73
N ALA A 237 13.94 1.72 -16.97
CA ALA A 237 12.87 2.57 -17.49
C ALA A 237 13.44 3.64 -18.44
N GLU A 238 14.59 4.23 -18.12
CA GLU A 238 15.29 5.18 -19.00
C GLU A 238 15.64 4.55 -20.36
N VAL A 239 16.14 3.30 -20.33
CA VAL A 239 16.51 2.56 -21.56
C VAL A 239 15.30 2.21 -22.43
N ARG A 240 14.18 1.83 -21.81
CA ARG A 240 12.95 1.45 -22.54
C ARG A 240 12.20 2.65 -23.12
N SER A 241 12.43 3.86 -22.63
CA SER A 241 11.70 5.05 -23.05
C SER A 241 12.44 5.89 -24.10
N SER A 242 12.65 5.35 -25.30
CA SER A 242 13.13 6.14 -26.45
C SER A 242 12.19 7.29 -26.84
N ASN A 243 10.96 7.32 -26.31
CA ASN A 243 9.92 8.33 -26.54
C ASN A 243 9.66 9.28 -25.36
N MET A 244 10.40 9.19 -24.24
CA MET A 244 10.21 10.11 -23.11
C MET A 244 11.26 11.21 -23.14
N ASN A 245 10.79 12.45 -23.08
CA ASN A 245 11.65 13.64 -23.19
C ASN A 245 12.61 13.82 -22.00
N SER A 246 12.49 13.03 -20.93
CA SER A 246 13.43 13.02 -19.80
C SER A 246 13.23 11.81 -18.88
N PRO A 247 14.29 11.24 -18.30
CA PRO A 247 14.19 10.22 -17.25
C PRO A 247 13.48 10.76 -16.00
N PRO A 248 12.80 9.91 -15.21
CA PRO A 248 12.21 10.34 -13.95
C PRO A 248 13.31 10.83 -12.99
N PRO A 249 13.16 12.03 -12.40
CA PRO A 249 14.21 12.61 -11.57
C PRO A 249 14.45 11.78 -10.31
N ILE A 250 15.70 11.69 -9.88
CA ILE A 250 16.12 10.96 -8.66
C ILE A 250 15.40 11.42 -7.38
N THR A 251 14.87 12.64 -7.38
CA THR A 251 13.98 13.17 -6.34
C THR A 251 12.76 12.30 -6.10
N ASN A 252 12.29 11.56 -7.12
CA ASN A 252 11.19 10.62 -7.01
C ASN A 252 11.57 9.40 -6.15
N ILE A 253 12.81 8.90 -6.21
CA ILE A 253 13.24 7.79 -5.34
C ILE A 253 13.25 8.24 -3.89
N ALA A 254 13.82 9.41 -3.61
CA ALA A 254 13.85 9.95 -2.25
C ALA A 254 12.43 10.16 -1.70
N GLU A 255 11.50 10.69 -2.51
CA GLU A 255 10.09 10.80 -2.14
C GLU A 255 9.50 9.45 -1.71
N LEU A 256 9.76 8.38 -2.47
CA LEU A 256 9.27 7.04 -2.16
C LEU A 256 9.88 6.47 -0.87
N LEU A 257 11.21 6.49 -0.76
CA LEU A 257 11.95 5.91 0.36
C LEU A 257 11.64 6.58 1.71
N PHE A 258 11.33 7.88 1.69
CA PHE A 258 11.23 8.69 2.90
C PHE A 258 9.80 9.16 3.22
N ARG A 259 8.79 8.68 2.50
CA ARG A 259 7.38 9.14 2.65
C ARG A 259 6.78 8.94 4.04
N GLU A 260 7.24 7.93 4.77
CA GLU A 260 6.75 7.61 6.12
C GLU A 260 7.56 8.29 7.24
N LEU A 261 8.64 9.01 6.92
CA LEU A 261 9.41 9.71 7.92
C LEU A 261 8.63 10.86 8.58
N PRO A 262 8.77 11.07 9.90
CA PRO A 262 8.24 12.24 10.57
C PRO A 262 8.82 13.53 9.97
N ARG A 263 7.96 14.44 9.50
CA ARG A 263 8.37 15.72 8.89
C ARG A 263 9.02 16.69 9.88
N SER A 264 8.95 16.42 11.18
CA SER A 264 9.20 17.40 12.25
C SER A 264 10.58 17.34 12.92
N GLY A 265 11.56 16.57 12.44
CA GLY A 265 12.83 16.46 13.20
C GLY A 265 14.11 16.09 12.47
N ALA A 266 14.05 15.50 11.26
CA ALA A 266 15.25 15.07 10.56
C ALA A 266 15.54 16.00 9.37
N ASN A 267 16.58 16.82 9.48
CA ASN A 267 17.25 17.41 8.32
C ASN A 267 17.91 16.28 7.52
N PHE A 268 17.10 15.51 6.78
CA PHE A 268 17.66 14.49 5.89
C PHE A 268 18.58 15.21 4.91
N PRO A 269 19.84 14.77 4.77
CA PRO A 269 20.80 15.48 3.95
C PRO A 269 20.28 15.61 2.53
N THR A 270 20.33 16.83 1.99
CA THR A 270 20.14 17.12 0.57
C THR A 270 21.11 16.33 -0.33
N THR A 271 22.14 15.70 0.23
CA THR A 271 23.06 14.75 -0.45
C THR A 271 22.43 13.39 -0.78
N SER A 272 21.23 13.09 -0.25
CA SER A 272 20.37 11.97 -0.68
C SER A 272 19.87 12.09 -2.12
N GLY A 273 20.11 13.23 -2.80
CA GLY A 273 19.85 13.41 -4.22
C GLY A 273 20.81 12.69 -5.18
N THR A 274 21.74 11.86 -4.69
CA THR A 274 22.64 11.06 -5.54
C THR A 274 22.37 9.56 -5.34
N ARG A 275 22.58 8.75 -6.39
CA ARG A 275 22.36 7.29 -6.34
C ARG A 275 23.19 6.65 -5.22
N SER A 276 24.46 7.06 -5.14
CA SER A 276 25.40 6.64 -4.09
C SER A 276 24.93 7.06 -2.69
N GLY A 277 24.33 8.25 -2.56
CA GLY A 277 23.83 8.78 -1.29
C GLY A 277 22.71 7.95 -0.67
N LEU A 278 21.89 7.30 -1.50
CA LEU A 278 20.79 6.45 -1.03
C LEU A 278 21.26 5.10 -0.47
N LEU A 279 22.40 4.61 -0.96
CA LEU A 279 22.96 3.30 -0.59
C LEU A 279 23.99 3.39 0.55
N ARG A 280 24.79 4.47 0.62
CA ARG A 280 25.91 4.59 1.55
C ARG A 280 25.45 4.74 3.00
N LEU A 281 25.82 3.77 3.82
CA LEU A 281 25.57 3.73 5.25
C LEU A 281 26.05 5.00 5.97
N LEU A 282 27.18 5.56 5.53
CA LEU A 282 27.75 6.81 6.02
C LEU A 282 26.81 8.01 5.86
N ASP A 283 26.02 8.07 4.79
CA ASP A 283 25.10 9.17 4.55
C ASP A 283 23.90 9.12 5.52
N TYR A 284 23.64 7.95 6.12
CA TYR A 284 22.65 7.79 7.18
C TYR A 284 23.24 8.00 8.57
N ARG A 285 24.56 8.19 8.76
CA ARG A 285 25.19 8.38 10.09
C ARG A 285 24.61 9.54 10.91
N ARG A 286 24.07 10.54 10.23
CA ARG A 286 23.43 11.69 10.89
C ARG A 286 22.09 11.32 11.54
N VAL A 287 21.50 10.21 11.12
CA VAL A 287 20.18 9.73 11.54
C VAL A 287 20.26 8.34 12.20
N LEU A 288 21.33 7.58 11.94
CA LEU A 288 21.67 6.27 12.52
C LEU A 288 23.05 6.37 13.21
N PRO A 289 23.20 6.09 14.51
CA PRO A 289 24.48 6.19 15.23
C PRO A 289 25.36 4.97 14.91
N ILE A 290 25.97 4.99 13.73
CA ILE A 290 26.88 3.93 13.29
C ILE A 290 28.26 4.31 13.81
N SER A 291 28.51 3.93 15.06
CA SER A 291 29.71 4.17 15.88
C SER A 291 29.80 5.56 16.55
N GLY A 292 29.65 5.60 17.88
CA GLY A 292 30.18 6.66 18.76
C GLY A 292 29.28 7.88 19.07
N GLY A 293 28.04 7.94 18.57
CA GLY A 293 27.11 9.05 18.83
C GLY A 293 26.06 8.77 19.93
N GLN A 294 25.63 9.80 20.66
CA GLN A 294 24.60 9.76 21.72
C GLN A 294 23.15 9.80 21.18
N VAL A 295 22.82 9.09 20.10
CA VAL A 295 21.40 9.00 19.67
C VAL A 295 20.73 7.87 20.45
N PRO A 296 19.55 8.09 21.07
CA PRO A 296 18.82 7.03 21.75
C PRO A 296 18.50 5.87 20.81
N GLU A 297 18.68 4.63 21.28
CA GLU A 297 18.41 3.42 20.49
C GLU A 297 16.96 3.39 19.95
N ASP A 298 15.99 3.89 20.73
CA ASP A 298 14.59 3.98 20.31
C ASP A 298 14.41 4.83 19.04
N ALA A 299 15.15 5.93 18.89
CA ALA A 299 15.05 6.79 17.70
C ALA A 299 15.58 6.10 16.43
N VAL A 300 16.56 5.20 16.60
CA VAL A 300 17.14 4.39 15.52
C VAL A 300 16.12 3.36 15.04
N VAL A 301 15.48 2.70 16.00
CA VAL A 301 14.42 1.72 15.74
C VAL A 301 13.24 2.40 15.06
N ASP A 302 12.80 3.57 15.54
CA ASP A 302 11.71 4.33 14.93
C ASP A 302 12.00 4.75 13.49
N LEU A 303 13.26 5.13 13.21
CA LEU A 303 13.69 5.43 11.85
C LEU A 303 13.64 4.17 10.97
N ALA A 304 14.24 3.06 11.43
CA ALA A 304 14.26 1.82 10.68
C ALA A 304 12.85 1.30 10.42
N ASP A 305 11.96 1.35 11.41
CA ASP A 305 10.54 1.02 11.28
C ASP A 305 9.87 1.94 10.25
N SER A 306 10.13 3.25 10.28
CA SER A 306 9.56 4.18 9.29
C SER A 306 10.04 3.89 7.86
N LEU A 307 11.32 3.58 7.68
CA LEU A 307 11.89 3.17 6.39
C LEU A 307 11.30 1.84 5.91
N PHE A 308 11.11 0.88 6.81
CA PHE A 308 10.46 -0.40 6.52
C PHE A 308 9.00 -0.20 6.10
N ARG A 309 8.25 0.59 6.87
CA ARG A 309 6.86 1.00 6.59
C ARG A 309 6.72 1.69 5.24
N SER A 310 7.73 2.45 4.82
CA SER A 310 7.72 3.12 3.51
C SER A 310 7.56 2.15 2.34
N ALA A 311 8.05 0.92 2.46
CA ALA A 311 7.98 -0.11 1.43
C ALA A 311 6.93 -1.18 1.72
N TRP A 312 6.36 -1.16 2.93
CA TRP A 312 5.56 -2.26 3.45
C TRP A 312 4.45 -2.66 2.49
N GLY A 313 4.55 -3.93 2.08
CA GLY A 313 3.76 -4.67 1.08
C GLY A 313 3.33 -3.86 -0.16
N MET A 314 4.23 -3.01 -0.58
CA MET A 314 4.23 -2.42 -1.90
C MET A 314 5.24 -3.13 -2.78
N ARG A 315 5.22 -2.80 -4.06
CA ARG A 315 6.32 -3.02 -4.97
C ARG A 315 6.57 -1.76 -5.79
N PRO A 316 7.81 -1.48 -6.19
CA PRO A 316 8.10 -0.39 -7.11
C PRO A 316 7.46 -0.64 -8.48
N ALA A 317 6.98 0.42 -9.11
CA ALA A 317 6.46 0.39 -10.47
C ALA A 317 6.74 1.67 -11.24
N VAL A 318 6.73 1.54 -12.58
CA VAL A 318 6.78 2.65 -13.53
C VAL A 318 5.55 2.60 -14.42
N LEU A 319 4.95 3.76 -14.67
CA LEU A 319 3.82 3.93 -15.57
C LEU A 319 4.28 4.30 -16.99
N ASP A 320 3.44 4.03 -17.98
CA ASP A 320 3.59 4.49 -19.37
C ASP A 320 3.73 6.02 -19.51
N THR A 321 3.36 6.78 -18.47
CA THR A 321 3.55 8.23 -18.35
C THR A 321 4.88 8.65 -17.73
N ALA A 322 5.85 7.74 -17.59
CA ALA A 322 7.18 7.94 -16.97
C ALA A 322 7.14 8.09 -15.46
N ARG A 323 5.94 8.04 -14.87
CA ARG A 323 5.77 8.25 -13.43
C ARG A 323 6.22 7.00 -12.69
N VAL A 324 6.94 7.21 -11.59
CA VAL A 324 7.40 6.14 -10.71
C VAL A 324 6.57 6.17 -9.45
N GLY A 325 6.29 5.00 -8.89
CA GLY A 325 5.49 4.87 -7.70
C GLY A 325 5.72 3.58 -6.93
N TYR A 326 5.07 3.49 -5.78
CA TYR A 326 4.85 2.25 -5.06
C TYR A 326 3.41 1.83 -5.25
N VAL A 327 3.21 0.67 -5.84
CA VAL A 327 1.90 0.04 -6.08
C VAL A 327 1.72 -1.14 -5.12
N PRO A 328 0.48 -1.59 -4.86
CA PRO A 328 0.26 -2.80 -4.07
C PRO A 328 1.06 -3.99 -4.60
N GLU A 329 1.52 -4.86 -3.71
CA GLU A 329 2.36 -6.02 -4.07
C GLU A 329 1.71 -6.97 -5.10
N GLY A 330 0.37 -7.03 -5.13
CA GLY A 330 -0.40 -7.81 -6.11
C GLY A 330 -0.50 -7.18 -7.50
N THR A 331 0.05 -5.98 -7.71
CA THR A 331 -0.02 -5.26 -8.99
C THR A 331 0.81 -5.96 -10.07
N GLU A 332 0.28 -5.94 -11.29
CA GLU A 332 0.84 -6.55 -12.50
C GLU A 332 1.00 -5.50 -13.61
N GLU A 333 1.85 -5.79 -14.61
CA GLU A 333 1.93 -4.97 -15.81
C GLU A 333 0.59 -4.99 -16.56
N GLY A 334 0.15 -3.84 -17.06
CA GLY A 334 -1.16 -3.64 -17.66
C GLY A 334 -2.25 -3.16 -16.70
N ASP A 335 -2.01 -3.18 -15.38
CA ASP A 335 -2.93 -2.57 -14.42
C ASP A 335 -2.98 -1.04 -14.61
N GLU A 336 -4.16 -0.44 -14.44
CA GLU A 336 -4.40 0.99 -14.64
C GLU A 336 -4.29 1.74 -13.30
N VAL A 337 -3.69 2.93 -13.30
CA VAL A 337 -3.63 3.80 -12.12
C VAL A 337 -4.55 5.00 -12.28
N VAL A 338 -5.47 5.16 -11.34
CA VAL A 338 -6.55 6.16 -11.42
C VAL A 338 -6.63 7.00 -10.15
N ILE A 339 -6.75 8.31 -10.30
CA ILE A 339 -7.15 9.22 -9.24
C ILE A 339 -8.66 9.42 -9.32
N PHE A 340 -9.41 8.84 -8.38
CA PHE A 340 -10.84 9.07 -8.30
C PHE A 340 -11.17 10.36 -7.58
N HIS A 341 -12.27 11.00 -7.99
CA HIS A 341 -12.74 12.22 -7.35
C HIS A 341 -13.05 11.99 -5.86
N GLY A 342 -12.56 12.90 -5.01
CA GLY A 342 -12.68 12.83 -3.55
C GLY A 342 -11.79 11.78 -2.86
N VAL A 343 -11.06 10.92 -3.61
CA VAL A 343 -10.20 9.89 -3.01
C VAL A 343 -8.80 10.45 -2.71
N LYS A 344 -8.30 10.23 -1.49
CA LYS A 344 -7.07 10.86 -0.99
C LYS A 344 -5.78 10.36 -1.65
N ALA A 345 -5.80 9.17 -2.24
CA ALA A 345 -4.67 8.56 -2.94
C ALA A 345 -5.13 7.94 -4.28
N PRO A 346 -4.25 7.83 -5.29
CA PRO A 346 -4.56 7.05 -6.48
C PRO A 346 -4.78 5.57 -6.12
N LEU A 347 -5.59 4.88 -6.93
CA LEU A 347 -5.88 3.46 -6.82
C LEU A 347 -5.36 2.73 -8.07
N VAL A 348 -4.89 1.50 -7.87
CA VAL A 348 -4.59 0.56 -8.95
C VAL A 348 -5.83 -0.26 -9.25
N LEU A 349 -6.20 -0.31 -10.52
CA LEU A 349 -7.32 -1.05 -11.07
C LEU A 349 -6.83 -2.15 -11.99
N ARG A 350 -7.44 -3.33 -11.87
CA ARG A 350 -7.24 -4.44 -12.79
C ARG A 350 -8.48 -4.63 -13.64
N SER A 351 -8.30 -4.78 -14.95
CA SER A 351 -9.40 -5.11 -15.85
C SER A 351 -9.97 -6.48 -15.48
N ALA A 352 -11.29 -6.54 -15.34
CA ALA A 352 -12.08 -7.76 -15.17
C ALA A 352 -12.94 -8.00 -16.42
N THR A 353 -13.76 -9.05 -16.42
CA THR A 353 -14.61 -9.39 -17.56
C THR A 353 -15.72 -8.33 -17.79
N GLY A 354 -16.08 -8.12 -19.05
CA GLY A 354 -17.20 -7.26 -19.42
C GLY A 354 -16.99 -5.76 -19.19
N GLY A 355 -15.76 -5.26 -19.29
CA GLY A 355 -15.44 -3.84 -19.13
C GLY A 355 -15.58 -3.33 -17.68
N THR A 356 -15.53 -4.23 -16.72
CA THR A 356 -15.49 -3.90 -15.28
C THR A 356 -14.07 -3.99 -14.75
N TYR A 357 -13.84 -3.47 -13.55
CA TYR A 357 -12.53 -3.41 -12.92
C TYR A 357 -12.59 -3.91 -11.48
N THR A 358 -11.49 -4.41 -10.96
CA THR A 358 -11.31 -4.65 -9.52
C THR A 358 -10.25 -3.70 -8.97
N ILE A 359 -10.42 -3.25 -7.73
CA ILE A 359 -9.38 -2.49 -7.03
C ILE A 359 -8.33 -3.47 -6.53
N VAL A 360 -7.08 -3.27 -6.97
CA VAL A 360 -5.93 -3.99 -6.41
C VAL A 360 -5.51 -3.34 -5.08
N GLY A 361 -5.56 -2.01 -5.01
CA GLY A 361 -5.32 -1.23 -3.80
C GLY A 361 -4.82 0.19 -4.09
N PRO A 362 -4.67 1.03 -3.07
CA PRO A 362 -4.08 2.35 -3.21
C PRO A 362 -2.59 2.28 -3.54
N THR A 363 -2.13 3.30 -4.24
CA THR A 363 -0.76 3.46 -4.68
C THR A 363 -0.25 4.85 -4.34
N HIS A 364 1.07 4.99 -4.32
CA HIS A 364 1.75 6.27 -4.23
C HIS A 364 2.48 6.52 -5.54
N VAL A 365 2.09 7.56 -6.27
CA VAL A 365 2.75 7.96 -7.51
C VAL A 365 3.41 9.32 -7.31
N CYS A 366 4.70 9.41 -7.59
CA CYS A 366 5.47 10.64 -7.37
C CYS A 366 4.88 11.80 -8.16
N GLY A 367 4.71 12.93 -7.47
CA GLY A 367 4.09 14.12 -8.06
C GLY A 367 2.57 14.01 -8.34
N ALA A 368 1.88 12.98 -7.84
CA ALA A 368 0.43 12.83 -7.98
C ALA A 368 -0.34 12.93 -6.64
N MET A 369 0.37 12.97 -5.51
CA MET A 369 -0.23 12.77 -4.18
C MET A 369 -0.85 14.04 -3.55
N GLN A 370 -0.69 15.22 -4.16
CA GLN A 370 -1.16 16.51 -3.62
C GLN A 370 -2.01 17.29 -4.62
N GLY A 371 -2.74 16.59 -5.50
CA GLY A 371 -3.72 17.21 -6.40
C GLY A 371 -3.13 17.82 -7.67
N GLN A 372 -1.81 17.70 -7.89
CA GLN A 372 -1.12 18.32 -9.02
C GLN A 372 -1.74 17.93 -10.36
N LEU A 373 -2.09 16.65 -10.53
CA LEU A 373 -2.61 16.12 -11.79
C LEU A 373 -4.09 16.44 -12.04
N MET A 374 -4.85 16.80 -11.00
CA MET A 374 -6.28 17.13 -11.14
C MET A 374 -6.51 18.52 -11.72
N SER A 375 -5.50 19.40 -11.66
CA SER A 375 -5.58 20.78 -12.16
C SER A 375 -5.39 20.92 -13.68
N ALA A 376 -5.02 19.84 -14.37
CA ALA A 376 -4.53 19.89 -15.75
C ALA A 376 -5.62 19.88 -16.85
N GLY A 377 -6.91 19.93 -16.50
CA GLY A 377 -8.00 19.92 -17.49
C GLY A 377 -8.14 18.59 -18.27
N LEU A 378 -7.58 17.50 -17.73
CA LEU A 378 -7.65 16.17 -18.33
C LEU A 378 -9.08 15.62 -18.28
N SER A 379 -9.45 14.83 -19.29
CA SER A 379 -10.79 14.24 -19.39
C SER A 379 -10.98 13.15 -18.35
N CYS A 380 -11.98 13.31 -17.49
CA CYS A 380 -12.36 12.27 -16.54
C CYS A 380 -13.22 11.19 -17.19
N VAL A 381 -13.01 9.94 -16.78
CA VAL A 381 -13.80 8.76 -17.23
C VAL A 381 -14.59 8.21 -16.03
N THR A 382 -15.59 7.38 -16.26
CA THR A 382 -16.28 6.64 -15.20
C THR A 382 -15.93 5.16 -15.28
N TRP A 383 -15.39 4.61 -14.19
CA TRP A 383 -15.06 3.19 -14.07
C TRP A 383 -16.17 2.43 -13.36
N SER A 384 -16.41 1.20 -13.79
CA SER A 384 -17.34 0.26 -13.18
C SER A 384 -16.59 -0.80 -12.39
N ILE A 385 -16.60 -0.69 -11.07
CA ILE A 385 -15.78 -1.49 -10.15
C ILE A 385 -16.64 -2.57 -9.50
N VAL A 386 -16.15 -3.81 -9.47
CA VAL A 386 -16.87 -5.00 -8.97
C VAL A 386 -16.29 -5.60 -7.71
#